data_AF-A0A2V9P5U3-F1
#
_entry.id   AF-A0A2V9P5U3-F1
#
_cell.length_a   1.000
_cell.length_b   1.000
_cell.length_c   1.000
_cell.angle_alpha   90.00
_cell.angle_beta   90.00
_cell.angle_gamma   90.00
#
_symmetry.space_group_name_H-M   'P 1'
#
loop_
_entity.id
_entity.type
_entity.pdbx_description
1 polymer ?
#
loop_
_entity_poly.entity_id
_entity_poly.type
_entity_poly.pdbx_seq_one_letter_code
_entity_poly.pdbx_strand_id
1 'polypeptide(L)'
;MKGLGCAALTSLPGLAAWGESAGKATNPAPTFSPEDDQLLDELERLSCCFFWEQASPQTGLVKDRCNARKASTDNSLVASIAATGFGLTALCIGDLRGFISHSDARNRVITTLRFLSEKLAHHRGFFYHFADINTGERVWDSEVSSVDTAILLCGILSCRTHFRDTDITLLAHAITNRVEWTWLSEDTTLLPHGWRPEIGFLPYRWDYYNEMMMMYLLGLGSPTYPLRPEAWDAWKRTPFEYEGMRYIGSFAPLFVHQYSQAWFDFRNKRDKYADYFLNSVTATEVHRRFCIELAGTFPHYSPELWGITASDSDHGYVIWGGPPSVGQIDGTIAPAAAGG
;
A
#
# COMPACT_ATOMS: atom_id res chain seq x y z
N MET A 1 34.84 49.00 -38.75
CA MET A 1 35.16 47.80 -37.94
C MET A 1 33.85 47.05 -37.71
N LYS A 2 33.79 45.80 -38.19
CA LYS A 2 32.74 44.77 -38.02
C LYS A 2 31.33 45.05 -38.57
N GLY A 3 31.05 44.38 -39.69
CA GLY A 3 29.72 44.07 -40.21
C GLY A 3 29.60 42.55 -40.46
N LEU A 4 28.35 42.10 -40.33
CA LEU A 4 27.70 40.79 -40.55
C LEU A 4 28.45 39.62 -41.21
N GLY A 5 28.16 38.41 -40.72
CA GLY A 5 28.35 37.14 -41.42
C GLY A 5 27.42 36.05 -40.87
N CYS A 6 26.41 35.70 -41.65
CA CYS A 6 25.38 34.68 -41.42
C CYS A 6 26.00 33.27 -41.51
N ALA A 7 25.69 32.36 -40.58
CA ALA A 7 26.07 30.95 -40.67
C ALA A 7 24.82 30.07 -40.62
N ALA A 8 24.75 29.17 -41.60
CA ALA A 8 23.60 28.39 -42.01
C ALA A 8 23.21 27.30 -40.99
N LEU A 9 21.91 27.15 -40.78
CA LEU A 9 21.29 26.00 -40.12
C LEU A 9 21.23 24.84 -41.12
N THR A 10 22.08 23.82 -40.91
CA THR A 10 21.93 22.51 -41.54
C THR A 10 20.91 21.68 -40.76
N SER A 11 19.84 21.32 -41.44
CA SER A 11 18.80 20.39 -41.01
C SER A 11 19.34 18.97 -40.75
N LEU A 12 18.99 18.39 -39.60
CA LEU A 12 18.97 16.94 -39.39
C LEU A 12 17.52 16.48 -39.22
N PRO A 13 17.07 15.45 -39.95
CA PRO A 13 15.70 14.94 -39.88
C PRO A 13 15.56 13.87 -38.77
N GLY A 14 14.36 13.77 -38.20
CA GLY A 14 13.88 12.51 -37.60
C GLY A 14 13.63 12.48 -36.09
N LEU A 15 12.87 13.43 -35.55
CA LEU A 15 12.06 13.15 -34.36
C LEU A 15 10.67 12.73 -34.85
N ALA A 16 10.48 11.42 -35.03
CA ALA A 16 9.17 10.86 -35.29
C ALA A 16 8.27 11.16 -34.09
N ALA A 17 7.14 11.79 -34.39
CA ALA A 17 6.13 12.25 -33.46
C ALA A 17 5.59 11.12 -32.59
N TRP A 18 5.64 11.30 -31.28
CA TRP A 18 4.76 10.60 -30.33
C TRP A 18 3.77 11.64 -29.82
N GLY A 19 2.89 12.04 -30.74
CA GLY A 19 1.85 13.03 -30.51
C GLY A 19 0.61 12.62 -31.28
N GLU A 20 -0.04 11.55 -30.85
CA GLU A 20 -1.43 11.26 -31.22
C GLU A 20 -2.24 10.96 -29.97
N SER A 21 -3.17 11.87 -29.71
CA SER A 21 -4.38 11.80 -28.89
C SER A 21 -4.49 10.64 -27.89
N ALA A 22 -4.08 10.87 -26.64
CA ALA A 22 -4.76 10.23 -25.52
C ALA A 22 -6.13 10.92 -25.35
N GLY A 23 -7.12 10.49 -26.13
CA GLY A 23 -8.51 10.75 -25.77
C GLY A 23 -8.72 10.25 -24.34
N LYS A 24 -9.40 11.04 -23.50
CA LYS A 24 -9.86 10.56 -22.19
C LYS A 24 -10.79 9.38 -22.45
N ALA A 25 -10.23 8.17 -22.47
CA ALA A 25 -10.99 6.95 -22.38
C ALA A 25 -11.53 6.89 -20.96
N THR A 26 -12.66 7.56 -20.72
CA THR A 26 -13.54 7.20 -19.62
C THR A 26 -14.12 5.85 -20.01
N ASN A 27 -13.42 4.76 -19.70
CA ASN A 27 -14.05 3.45 -19.74
C ASN A 27 -15.33 3.58 -18.90
N PRO A 28 -16.51 3.30 -19.47
CA PRO A 28 -17.75 3.34 -18.70
C PRO A 28 -17.55 2.44 -17.49
N ALA A 29 -18.04 2.88 -16.33
CA ALA A 29 -18.00 2.05 -15.13
C ALA A 29 -18.63 0.68 -15.47
N PRO A 30 -18.03 -0.43 -15.04
CA PRO A 30 -18.63 -1.74 -15.22
C PRO A 30 -20.06 -1.71 -14.67
N THR A 31 -21.02 -2.23 -15.45
CA THR A 31 -22.40 -2.40 -14.99
C THR A 31 -22.48 -3.76 -14.33
N PHE A 32 -22.71 -3.76 -13.01
CA PHE A 32 -22.85 -4.98 -12.23
C PHE A 32 -24.30 -5.47 -12.24
N SER A 33 -24.47 -6.79 -12.12
CA SER A 33 -25.80 -7.35 -11.84
C SER A 33 -26.21 -7.03 -10.39
N PRO A 34 -27.51 -7.04 -10.07
CA PRO A 34 -27.96 -6.91 -8.67
C PRO A 34 -27.32 -7.92 -7.72
N GLU A 35 -27.05 -9.13 -8.22
CA GLU A 35 -26.39 -10.20 -7.47
C GLU A 35 -24.90 -9.88 -7.21
N ASP A 36 -24.19 -9.35 -8.21
CA ASP A 36 -22.81 -8.90 -8.06
C ASP A 36 -22.71 -7.73 -7.08
N ASP A 37 -23.63 -6.75 -7.18
CA ASP A 37 -23.68 -5.62 -6.25
C ASP A 37 -23.93 -6.09 -4.81
N GLN A 38 -24.82 -7.07 -4.60
CA GLN A 38 -25.07 -7.65 -3.29
C GLN A 38 -23.83 -8.39 -2.75
N LEU A 39 -23.15 -9.16 -3.59
CA LEU A 39 -21.91 -9.85 -3.22
C LEU A 39 -20.82 -8.85 -2.82
N LEU A 40 -20.62 -7.79 -3.60
CA LEU A 40 -19.62 -6.76 -3.30
C LEU A 40 -19.94 -6.01 -2.00
N ASP A 41 -21.20 -5.66 -1.76
CA ASP A 41 -21.62 -5.03 -0.49
C ASP A 41 -21.37 -5.95 0.71
N GLU A 42 -21.67 -7.24 0.59
CA GLU A 42 -21.40 -8.20 1.66
C GLU A 42 -19.90 -8.39 1.91
N LEU A 43 -19.09 -8.48 0.85
CA LEU A 43 -17.63 -8.56 0.97
C LEU A 43 -17.07 -7.32 1.67
N GLU A 44 -17.44 -6.12 1.22
CA GLU A 44 -17.02 -4.86 1.85
C GLU A 44 -17.42 -4.81 3.34
N ARG A 45 -18.65 -5.20 3.67
CA ARG A 45 -19.17 -5.21 5.04
C ARG A 45 -18.40 -6.17 5.93
N LEU A 46 -18.17 -7.41 5.47
CA LEU A 46 -17.42 -8.43 6.23
C LEU A 46 -15.94 -8.07 6.37
N SER A 47 -15.33 -7.47 5.34
CA SER A 47 -13.97 -6.92 5.43
C SER A 47 -13.88 -5.79 6.46
N CYS A 48 -14.86 -4.88 6.50
CA CYS A 48 -14.94 -3.85 7.55
C CYS A 48 -15.13 -4.45 8.95
N CYS A 49 -15.90 -5.54 9.04
CA CYS A 49 -16.16 -6.24 10.30
C CYS A 49 -14.86 -6.73 10.97
N PHE A 50 -13.91 -7.25 10.19
CA PHE A 50 -12.59 -7.63 10.72
C PHE A 50 -11.92 -6.48 11.46
N PHE A 51 -11.83 -5.30 10.84
CA PHE A 51 -11.16 -4.14 11.46
C PHE A 51 -11.92 -3.56 12.65
N TRP A 52 -13.25 -3.78 12.71
CA TRP A 52 -14.05 -3.38 13.86
C TRP A 52 -13.85 -4.32 15.05
N GLU A 53 -13.97 -5.64 14.82
CA GLU A 53 -13.98 -6.69 15.84
C GLU A 53 -12.59 -7.08 16.31
N GLN A 54 -11.58 -7.04 15.43
CA GLN A 54 -10.21 -7.44 15.73
C GLN A 54 -9.33 -6.27 16.16
N ALA A 55 -9.94 -5.14 16.52
CA ALA A 55 -9.25 -4.00 17.12
C ALA A 55 -9.53 -3.92 18.63
N SER A 56 -8.52 -3.50 19.40
CA SER A 56 -8.74 -3.22 20.81
C SER A 56 -9.66 -2.00 20.96
N PRO A 57 -10.74 -2.07 21.74
CA PRO A 57 -11.58 -0.91 22.01
C PRO A 57 -10.88 0.14 22.88
N GLN A 58 -9.78 -0.20 23.58
CA GLN A 58 -9.03 0.72 24.43
C GLN A 58 -7.94 1.48 23.67
N THR A 59 -7.23 0.81 22.76
CA THR A 59 -6.10 1.40 22.02
C THR A 59 -6.45 1.73 20.58
N GLY A 60 -7.45 1.05 20.02
CA GLY A 60 -7.80 1.12 18.61
C GLY A 60 -6.80 0.44 17.67
N LEU A 61 -5.76 -0.22 18.20
CA LEU A 61 -4.83 -1.03 17.42
C LEU A 61 -5.51 -2.29 16.89
N VAL A 62 -5.19 -2.68 15.66
CA VAL A 62 -5.76 -3.85 14.98
C VAL A 62 -4.79 -5.04 15.08
N LYS A 63 -5.32 -6.22 15.41
CA LYS A 63 -4.55 -7.47 15.40
C LYS A 63 -3.86 -7.67 14.06
N ASP A 64 -2.61 -8.13 14.10
CA ASP A 64 -1.87 -8.53 12.90
C ASP A 64 -2.59 -9.67 12.18
N ARG A 65 -3.05 -10.67 12.94
CA ARG A 65 -3.70 -11.87 12.43
C ARG A 65 -4.80 -12.33 13.37
N CYS A 66 -5.83 -12.96 12.79
CA CYS A 66 -6.90 -13.62 13.53
C CYS A 66 -7.17 -15.00 12.91
N ASN A 67 -7.30 -16.01 13.76
CA ASN A 67 -7.77 -17.33 13.31
C ASN A 67 -9.29 -17.43 13.49
N ALA A 68 -10.05 -17.19 12.41
CA ALA A 68 -11.51 -17.23 12.44
C ALA A 68 -12.08 -18.59 12.94
N ARG A 69 -11.40 -19.71 12.69
CA ARG A 69 -11.82 -21.05 13.18
C ARG A 69 -11.63 -21.23 14.69
N LYS A 70 -10.81 -20.38 15.30
CA LYS A 70 -10.48 -20.39 16.73
C LYS A 70 -10.77 -19.05 17.39
N ALA A 71 -11.63 -18.22 16.81
CA ALA A 71 -11.86 -16.84 17.23
C ALA A 71 -12.16 -16.71 18.74
N SER A 72 -12.95 -17.63 19.31
CA SER A 72 -13.28 -17.66 20.74
C SER A 72 -12.11 -18.01 21.68
N THR A 73 -11.00 -18.49 21.13
CA THR A 73 -9.80 -18.94 21.85
C THR A 73 -8.52 -18.26 21.35
N ASP A 74 -8.66 -17.29 20.43
CA ASP A 74 -7.55 -16.57 19.86
C ASP A 74 -7.06 -15.49 20.84
N ASN A 75 -6.04 -15.88 21.61
CA ASN A 75 -5.37 -15.03 22.58
C ASN A 75 -4.18 -14.27 21.97
N SER A 76 -4.08 -14.14 20.64
CA SER A 76 -3.05 -13.31 20.02
C SER A 76 -3.18 -11.87 20.51
N LEU A 77 -2.08 -11.35 21.06
CA LEU A 77 -1.97 -9.98 21.56
C LEU A 77 -1.19 -9.08 20.61
N VAL A 78 -0.81 -9.58 19.42
CA VAL A 78 0.03 -8.82 18.50
C VAL A 78 -0.83 -7.99 17.56
N ALA A 79 -0.62 -6.68 17.60
CA ALA A 79 -1.14 -5.72 16.64
C ALA A 79 -0.08 -5.36 15.61
N SER A 80 -0.53 -5.04 14.39
CA SER A 80 0.30 -4.49 13.33
C SER A 80 -0.09 -3.05 13.04
N ILE A 81 0.92 -2.21 12.83
CA ILE A 81 0.71 -0.80 12.47
C ILE A 81 0.14 -0.65 11.05
N ALA A 82 0.55 -1.52 10.12
CA ALA A 82 -0.05 -1.55 8.79
C ALA A 82 -1.54 -1.95 8.86
N ALA A 83 -1.88 -3.01 9.61
CA ALA A 83 -3.26 -3.43 9.81
C ALA A 83 -4.11 -2.31 10.45
N THR A 84 -3.52 -1.55 11.38
CA THR A 84 -4.18 -0.39 11.99
C THR A 84 -4.42 0.73 10.97
N GLY A 85 -3.49 0.98 10.04
CA GLY A 85 -3.65 1.94 8.94
C GLY A 85 -4.78 1.57 7.96
N PHE A 86 -4.81 0.31 7.52
CA PHE A 86 -5.93 -0.21 6.73
C PHE A 86 -7.24 -0.11 7.52
N GLY A 87 -7.23 -0.45 8.81
CA GLY A 87 -8.40 -0.38 9.68
C GLY A 87 -8.98 1.02 9.83
N LEU A 88 -8.14 2.05 9.96
CA LEU A 88 -8.60 3.44 9.95
C LEU A 88 -9.34 3.81 8.66
N THR A 89 -8.86 3.32 7.51
CA THR A 89 -9.54 3.50 6.22
C THR A 89 -10.86 2.71 6.17
N ALA A 90 -10.86 1.47 6.66
CA ALA A 90 -12.05 0.63 6.74
C ALA A 90 -13.14 1.25 7.64
N LEU A 91 -12.78 1.95 8.72
CA LEU A 91 -13.75 2.69 9.54
C LEU A 91 -14.41 3.84 8.75
N CYS A 92 -13.67 4.51 7.86
CA CYS A 92 -14.25 5.52 6.99
C CYS A 92 -15.23 4.90 5.98
N ILE A 93 -14.87 3.76 5.38
CA ILE A 93 -15.75 3.01 4.48
C ILE A 93 -17.00 2.53 5.23
N GLY A 94 -16.84 1.95 6.41
CA GLY A 94 -17.94 1.47 7.25
C GLY A 94 -18.92 2.57 7.65
N ASP A 95 -18.42 3.79 7.93
CA ASP A 95 -19.28 4.97 8.17
C ASP A 95 -20.00 5.40 6.87
N LEU A 96 -19.28 5.54 5.75
CA LEU A 96 -19.86 5.92 4.45
C LEU A 96 -20.95 4.96 3.97
N ARG A 97 -20.74 3.66 4.17
CA ARG A 97 -21.67 2.59 3.77
C ARG A 97 -22.75 2.31 4.83
N GLY A 98 -22.68 2.93 6.00
CA GLY A 98 -23.63 2.72 7.10
C GLY A 98 -23.51 1.34 7.78
N PHE A 99 -22.39 0.63 7.61
CA PHE A 99 -22.09 -0.62 8.30
C PHE A 99 -21.79 -0.40 9.79
N ILE A 100 -21.24 0.77 10.12
CA ILE A 100 -20.92 1.21 11.48
C ILE A 100 -21.60 2.57 11.68
N SER A 101 -22.15 2.82 12.87
CA SER A 101 -22.74 4.13 13.14
C SER A 101 -21.67 5.23 13.11
N HIS A 102 -22.02 6.41 12.61
CA HIS A 102 -21.09 7.54 12.54
C HIS A 102 -20.45 7.88 13.89
N SER A 103 -21.24 7.85 14.96
CA SER A 103 -20.73 8.09 16.32
C SER A 103 -19.71 7.03 16.75
N ASP A 104 -19.96 5.76 16.46
CA ASP A 104 -19.08 4.66 16.84
C ASP A 104 -17.77 4.69 16.06
N ALA A 105 -17.85 4.91 14.73
CA ALA A 105 -16.70 5.05 13.87
C ALA A 105 -15.83 6.26 14.28
N ARG A 106 -16.45 7.43 14.48
CA ARG A 106 -15.77 8.65 14.95
C ARG A 106 -15.08 8.42 16.29
N ASN A 107 -15.77 7.83 17.26
CA ASN A 107 -15.22 7.57 18.59
C ASN A 107 -14.05 6.58 18.53
N ARG A 108 -14.16 5.52 17.72
CA ARG A 108 -13.05 4.57 17.50
C ARG A 108 -11.83 5.29 16.92
N VAL A 109 -12.01 6.11 15.90
CA VAL A 109 -10.91 6.88 15.29
C VAL A 109 -10.24 7.80 16.31
N ILE A 110 -11.02 8.56 17.11
CA ILE A 110 -10.45 9.44 18.14
C ILE A 110 -9.64 8.62 19.16
N THR A 111 -10.17 7.48 19.63
CA THR A 111 -9.45 6.59 20.54
C THR A 111 -8.14 6.12 19.93
N THR A 112 -8.16 5.62 18.68
CA THR A 112 -6.95 5.17 17.98
C THR A 112 -5.93 6.30 17.84
N LEU A 113 -6.33 7.45 17.30
CA LEU A 113 -5.41 8.56 17.06
C LEU A 113 -4.84 9.13 18.36
N ARG A 114 -5.64 9.20 19.43
CA ARG A 114 -5.16 9.62 20.75
C ARG A 114 -4.11 8.67 21.29
N PHE A 115 -4.34 7.36 21.19
CA PHE A 115 -3.37 6.35 21.61
C PHE A 115 -2.08 6.44 20.79
N LEU A 116 -2.17 6.54 19.47
CA LEU A 116 -1.02 6.71 18.57
C LEU A 116 -0.22 7.99 18.88
N SER A 117 -0.91 9.09 19.18
CA SER A 117 -0.28 10.38 19.46
C SER A 117 0.42 10.39 20.81
N GLU A 118 -0.23 9.90 21.86
CA GLU A 118 0.16 10.14 23.26
C GLU A 118 0.89 8.96 23.92
N LYS A 119 0.63 7.72 23.48
CA LYS A 119 1.04 6.51 24.23
C LYS A 119 1.89 5.53 23.43
N LEU A 120 1.55 5.29 22.15
CA LEU A 120 2.26 4.30 21.36
C LEU A 120 3.72 4.72 21.12
N ALA A 121 4.65 3.80 21.40
CA ALA A 121 6.07 4.03 21.18
C ALA A 121 6.37 4.30 19.69
N HIS A 122 7.19 5.31 19.44
CA HIS A 122 7.65 5.67 18.12
C HIS A 122 9.09 6.19 18.19
N HIS A 123 9.81 6.18 17.09
CA HIS A 123 11.11 6.81 16.95
C HIS A 123 11.03 7.83 15.82
N ARG A 124 11.30 9.12 16.12
CA ARG A 124 11.34 10.18 15.08
C ARG A 124 10.04 10.28 14.26
N GLY A 125 8.92 10.05 14.94
CA GLY A 125 7.57 9.96 14.37
C GLY A 125 7.21 8.64 13.66
N PHE A 126 8.17 7.76 13.37
CA PHE A 126 7.92 6.45 12.78
C PHE A 126 7.60 5.39 13.83
N PHE A 127 6.72 4.45 13.51
CA PHE A 127 6.21 3.46 14.45
C PHE A 127 6.84 2.08 14.26
N TYR A 128 6.92 1.32 15.35
CA TYR A 128 7.33 -0.09 15.33
C TYR A 128 6.32 -0.94 14.56
N HIS A 129 6.78 -1.90 13.77
CA HIS A 129 5.93 -2.79 12.96
C HIS A 129 4.86 -3.47 13.83
N PHE A 130 5.30 -4.06 14.95
CA PHE A 130 4.44 -4.82 15.85
C PHE A 130 4.45 -4.25 17.27
N ALA A 131 3.25 -4.23 17.85
CA ALA A 131 3.05 -3.83 19.23
C ALA A 131 2.05 -4.76 19.92
N ASP A 132 2.11 -4.82 21.25
CA ASP A 132 1.05 -5.42 22.05
C ASP A 132 -0.23 -4.59 21.88
N ILE A 133 -1.33 -5.26 21.54
CA ILE A 133 -2.59 -4.62 21.18
C ILE A 133 -3.21 -3.84 22.34
N ASN A 134 -2.89 -4.19 23.59
CA ASN A 134 -3.45 -3.56 24.78
C ASN A 134 -2.53 -2.51 25.38
N THR A 135 -1.21 -2.75 25.38
CA THR A 135 -0.23 -1.87 26.04
C THR A 135 0.48 -0.94 25.06
N GLY A 136 0.61 -1.33 23.79
CA GLY A 136 1.43 -0.64 22.79
C GLY A 136 2.93 -0.91 22.93
N GLU A 137 3.34 -1.84 23.79
CA GLU A 137 4.75 -2.24 23.93
C GLU A 137 5.24 -2.91 22.65
N ARG A 138 6.47 -2.60 22.23
CA ARG A 138 7.11 -3.21 21.05
C ARG A 138 7.16 -4.74 21.19
N VAL A 139 6.78 -5.44 20.12
CA VAL A 139 6.79 -6.92 20.08
C VAL A 139 7.87 -7.44 19.13
N TRP A 140 8.46 -8.60 19.47
CA TRP A 140 9.43 -9.37 18.68
C TRP A 140 10.68 -8.62 18.21
N ASP A 141 11.16 -7.65 18.99
CA ASP A 141 12.27 -6.77 18.60
C ASP A 141 12.08 -6.16 17.20
N SER A 142 10.81 -5.94 16.81
CA SER A 142 10.45 -5.41 15.51
C SER A 142 11.11 -4.06 15.24
N GLU A 143 11.39 -3.77 13.99
CA GLU A 143 11.88 -2.48 13.56
C GLU A 143 10.80 -1.41 13.65
N VAL A 144 11.25 -0.17 13.78
CA VAL A 144 10.50 0.97 13.28
C VAL A 144 10.43 0.83 11.77
N SER A 145 9.23 0.60 11.25
CA SER A 145 9.00 0.23 9.85
C SER A 145 8.58 1.45 9.04
N SER A 146 9.34 1.73 7.98
CA SER A 146 9.11 2.87 7.10
C SER A 146 7.80 2.73 6.30
N VAL A 147 7.55 1.54 5.75
CA VAL A 147 6.38 1.26 4.91
C VAL A 147 5.11 1.11 5.73
N ASP A 148 5.17 0.47 6.91
CA ASP A 148 3.98 0.31 7.76
C ASP A 148 3.57 1.64 8.39
N THR A 149 4.54 2.48 8.72
CA THR A 149 4.26 3.87 9.09
C THR A 149 3.56 4.60 7.94
N ALA A 150 4.01 4.45 6.70
CA ALA A 150 3.36 5.08 5.55
C ALA A 150 1.90 4.61 5.37
N ILE A 151 1.63 3.31 5.51
CA ILE A 151 0.28 2.74 5.49
C ILE A 151 -0.58 3.33 6.61
N LEU A 152 -0.04 3.42 7.83
CA LEU A 152 -0.73 4.06 8.95
C LEU A 152 -1.10 5.51 8.64
N LEU A 153 -0.14 6.29 8.13
CA LEU A 153 -0.37 7.69 7.80
C LEU A 153 -1.45 7.85 6.71
N CYS A 154 -1.48 6.98 5.70
CA CYS A 154 -2.56 6.95 4.73
C CYS A 154 -3.94 6.77 5.39
N GLY A 155 -4.07 5.83 6.34
CA GLY A 155 -5.30 5.64 7.12
C GLY A 155 -5.69 6.87 7.94
N ILE A 156 -4.72 7.48 8.64
CA ILE A 156 -4.93 8.70 9.45
C ILE A 156 -5.42 9.86 8.57
N LEU A 157 -4.81 10.06 7.41
CA LEU A 157 -5.15 11.14 6.48
C LEU A 157 -6.53 10.92 5.83
N SER A 158 -6.90 9.66 5.58
CA SER A 158 -8.25 9.28 5.16
C SER A 158 -9.28 9.68 6.22
N CYS A 159 -9.06 9.31 7.49
CA CYS A 159 -9.93 9.69 8.59
C CYS A 159 -10.09 11.22 8.73
N ARG A 160 -8.98 11.96 8.68
CA ARG A 160 -9.01 13.43 8.74
C ARG A 160 -9.91 14.01 7.65
N THR A 161 -9.78 13.52 6.43
CA THR A 161 -10.51 14.03 5.26
C THR A 161 -11.99 13.63 5.31
N HIS A 162 -12.27 12.42 5.76
CA HIS A 162 -13.62 11.84 5.84
C HIS A 162 -14.46 12.48 6.94
N PHE A 163 -14.00 12.43 8.19
CA PHE A 163 -14.79 12.87 9.34
C PHE A 163 -14.88 14.39 9.49
N ARG A 164 -13.87 15.14 8.99
CA ARG A 164 -13.79 16.61 9.10
C ARG A 164 -14.01 17.14 10.53
N ASP A 165 -13.58 16.34 11.50
CA ASP A 165 -13.72 16.61 12.92
C ASP A 165 -12.48 17.32 13.46
N THR A 166 -12.68 18.28 14.37
CA THR A 166 -11.59 19.09 14.94
C THR A 166 -10.57 18.25 15.71
N ASP A 167 -11.02 17.31 16.55
CA ASP A 167 -10.13 16.49 17.37
C ASP A 167 -9.32 15.53 16.48
N ILE A 168 -10.00 14.89 15.52
CA ILE A 168 -9.36 14.02 14.53
C ILE A 168 -8.33 14.81 13.73
N THR A 169 -8.65 16.04 13.32
CA THR A 169 -7.73 16.89 12.54
C THR A 169 -6.49 17.27 13.34
N LEU A 170 -6.66 17.68 14.59
CA LEU A 170 -5.54 18.04 15.45
C LEU A 170 -4.62 16.85 15.74
N LEU A 171 -5.20 15.68 16.08
CA LEU A 171 -4.44 14.46 16.32
C LEU A 171 -3.74 13.96 15.05
N ALA A 172 -4.43 13.98 13.90
CA ALA A 172 -3.84 13.60 12.62
C ALA A 172 -2.63 14.48 12.29
N HIS A 173 -2.75 15.80 12.43
CA HIS A 173 -1.63 16.72 12.22
C HIS A 173 -0.48 16.50 13.21
N ALA A 174 -0.79 16.28 14.49
CA ALA A 174 0.24 15.99 15.49
C ALA A 174 1.05 14.74 15.13
N ILE A 175 0.39 13.69 14.62
CA ILE A 175 1.05 12.46 14.19
C ILE A 175 1.78 12.62 12.86
N THR A 176 1.16 13.22 11.84
CA THR A 176 1.77 13.31 10.50
C THR A 176 2.97 14.26 10.49
N ASN A 177 2.90 15.37 11.22
CA ASN A 177 3.93 16.40 11.18
C ASN A 177 5.17 16.07 12.02
N ARG A 178 5.09 15.07 12.92
CA ARG A 178 6.25 14.59 13.69
C ARG A 178 7.10 13.57 12.95
N VAL A 179 6.69 13.10 11.77
CA VAL A 179 7.42 12.09 10.99
C VAL A 179 8.60 12.75 10.29
N GLU A 180 9.81 12.45 10.78
CA GLU A 180 11.04 13.07 10.29
C GLU A 180 11.57 12.33 9.04
N TRP A 181 10.98 12.54 7.86
CA TRP A 181 11.44 11.84 6.65
C TRP A 181 12.89 12.18 6.26
N THR A 182 13.37 13.38 6.61
CA THR A 182 14.78 13.76 6.44
C THR A 182 15.72 12.94 7.33
N TRP A 183 15.26 12.51 8.51
CA TRP A 183 16.00 11.56 9.34
C TRP A 183 16.02 10.16 8.70
N LEU A 184 14.88 9.70 8.17
CA LEU A 184 14.80 8.40 7.50
C LEU A 184 15.70 8.33 6.26
N SER A 185 15.74 9.39 5.45
CA SER A 185 16.60 9.43 4.26
C SER A 185 18.08 9.60 4.58
N GLU A 186 18.41 10.16 5.74
CA GLU A 186 19.73 10.72 6.04
C GLU A 186 20.21 11.57 4.85
N ASP A 187 21.46 11.36 4.39
CA ASP A 187 22.01 11.99 3.19
C ASP A 187 21.78 11.16 1.90
N THR A 188 21.00 10.09 1.97
CA THR A 188 20.74 9.18 0.84
C THR A 188 19.45 9.54 0.09
N THR A 189 19.24 8.94 -1.07
CA THR A 189 17.99 9.07 -1.86
C THR A 189 17.10 7.83 -1.79
N LEU A 190 17.63 6.71 -1.28
CA LEU A 190 16.91 5.46 -1.11
C LEU A 190 16.57 5.26 0.35
N LEU A 191 15.28 5.15 0.69
CA LEU A 191 14.87 5.00 2.08
C LEU A 191 15.20 3.59 2.60
N PRO A 192 15.70 3.44 3.84
CA PRO A 192 15.88 2.15 4.48
C PRO A 192 14.52 1.52 4.83
N HIS A 193 14.46 0.19 4.90
CA HIS A 193 13.24 -0.53 5.26
C HIS A 193 12.78 -0.16 6.68
N GLY A 194 13.73 0.03 7.59
CA GLY A 194 13.42 0.40 8.96
C GLY A 194 14.67 0.67 9.78
N TRP A 195 14.45 0.83 11.07
CA TRP A 195 15.48 1.11 12.07
C TRP A 195 15.19 0.34 13.35
N ARG A 196 16.24 -0.13 14.04
CA ARG A 196 16.14 -0.80 15.33
C ARG A 196 17.03 -0.13 16.36
N PRO A 197 16.59 0.03 17.63
CA PRO A 197 17.44 0.55 18.71
C PRO A 197 18.77 -0.19 18.85
N GLU A 198 18.76 -1.49 18.57
CA GLU A 198 19.90 -2.38 18.78
C GLU A 198 21.00 -2.19 17.74
N ILE A 199 20.64 -1.84 16.49
CA ILE A 199 21.59 -1.87 15.36
C ILE A 199 21.56 -0.64 14.46
N GLY A 200 20.66 0.31 14.69
CA GLY A 200 20.46 1.44 13.79
C GLY A 200 19.59 1.07 12.58
N PHE A 201 19.86 1.70 11.43
CA PHE A 201 19.14 1.43 10.19
C PHE A 201 19.38 0.00 9.70
N LEU A 202 18.32 -0.64 9.21
CA LEU A 202 18.43 -1.94 8.54
C LEU A 202 19.28 -1.82 7.27
N PRO A 203 20.02 -2.88 6.88
CA PRO A 203 20.88 -2.84 5.70
C PRO A 203 20.09 -2.81 4.38
N TYR A 204 18.80 -3.12 4.42
CA TYR A 204 17.91 -3.18 3.25
C TYR A 204 17.28 -1.82 2.95
N ARG A 205 17.20 -1.48 1.67
CA ARG A 205 16.65 -0.21 1.18
C ARG A 205 15.63 -0.49 0.08
N TRP A 206 14.68 0.43 -0.04
CA TRP A 206 13.64 0.40 -1.07
C TRP A 206 14.21 0.83 -2.43
N ASP A 207 15.02 -0.02 -3.05
CA ASP A 207 15.84 0.29 -4.23
C ASP A 207 15.26 -0.16 -5.58
N TYR A 208 14.07 -0.78 -5.58
CA TYR A 208 13.30 -1.14 -6.77
C TYR A 208 11.78 -0.98 -6.53
N TYR A 209 11.00 -1.03 -7.60
CA TYR A 209 9.54 -0.96 -7.56
C TYR A 209 8.95 -2.03 -6.62
N ASN A 210 8.19 -1.59 -5.62
CA ASN A 210 7.53 -2.44 -4.64
C ASN A 210 6.24 -1.73 -4.16
N GLU A 211 5.62 -2.18 -3.07
CA GLU A 211 4.44 -1.59 -2.42
C GLU A 211 4.65 -0.15 -1.90
N MET A 212 5.90 0.32 -1.88
CA MET A 212 6.39 1.52 -1.20
C MET A 212 6.05 2.90 -1.80
N MET A 213 5.38 3.02 -2.95
CA MET A 213 5.23 4.35 -3.61
C MET A 213 4.56 5.40 -2.71
N MET A 214 3.55 5.00 -1.91
CA MET A 214 2.87 5.87 -0.94
C MET A 214 3.85 6.50 0.07
N MET A 215 4.89 5.77 0.46
CA MET A 215 5.90 6.21 1.43
C MET A 215 6.71 7.37 0.86
N TYR A 216 7.19 7.24 -0.37
CA TYR A 216 7.91 8.32 -1.05
C TYR A 216 7.00 9.53 -1.30
N LEU A 217 5.74 9.32 -1.72
CA LEU A 217 4.79 10.42 -1.95
C LEU A 217 4.44 11.18 -0.67
N LEU A 218 4.23 10.47 0.45
CA LEU A 218 4.02 11.08 1.76
C LEU A 218 5.26 11.85 2.23
N GLY A 219 6.45 11.27 2.05
CA GLY A 219 7.70 11.94 2.41
C GLY A 219 7.96 13.20 1.59
N LEU A 220 7.70 13.18 0.29
CA LEU A 220 7.80 14.36 -0.59
C LEU A 220 6.75 15.42 -0.25
N GLY A 221 5.55 14.99 0.18
CA GLY A 221 4.46 15.87 0.58
C GLY A 221 4.52 16.36 2.04
N SER A 222 5.55 15.98 2.81
CA SER A 222 5.63 16.36 4.22
C SER A 222 5.86 17.87 4.39
N PRO A 223 5.04 18.57 5.19
CA PRO A 223 5.19 20.01 5.39
C PRO A 223 6.30 20.38 6.37
N THR A 224 6.81 19.43 7.16
CA THR A 224 7.79 19.67 8.23
C THR A 224 9.16 19.10 7.92
N TYR A 225 9.21 17.88 7.38
CA TYR A 225 10.44 17.18 7.06
C TYR A 225 10.36 16.56 5.66
N PRO A 226 10.32 17.36 4.59
CA PRO A 226 10.16 16.85 3.23
C PRO A 226 11.39 16.08 2.75
N LEU A 227 11.16 14.98 2.02
CA LEU A 227 12.19 14.34 1.22
C LEU A 227 12.66 15.26 0.09
N ARG A 228 13.90 15.09 -0.34
CA ARG A 228 14.41 15.75 -1.56
C ARG A 228 13.72 15.15 -2.80
N PRO A 229 13.39 15.95 -3.83
CA PRO A 229 12.70 15.46 -5.04
C PRO A 229 13.39 14.27 -5.72
N GLU A 230 14.72 14.20 -5.65
CA GLU A 230 15.52 13.13 -6.26
C GLU A 230 15.24 11.74 -5.63
N ALA A 231 14.62 11.68 -4.44
CA ALA A 231 14.23 10.42 -3.82
C ALA A 231 13.24 9.62 -4.70
N TRP A 232 12.36 10.30 -5.43
CA TRP A 232 11.42 9.63 -6.37
C TRP A 232 12.14 8.95 -7.53
N ASP A 233 13.27 9.49 -7.94
CA ASP A 233 14.02 9.04 -9.11
C ASP A 233 15.02 7.92 -8.78
N ALA A 234 15.24 7.64 -7.50
CA ALA A 234 16.35 6.83 -7.02
C ALA A 234 16.14 5.30 -7.14
N TRP A 235 14.90 4.84 -6.99
CA TRP A 235 14.57 3.41 -7.04
C TRP A 235 14.35 2.92 -8.47
N LYS A 236 14.75 1.68 -8.71
CA LYS A 236 14.75 1.05 -10.03
C LYS A 236 13.35 0.65 -10.46
N ARG A 237 13.02 0.95 -11.71
CA ARG A 237 11.78 0.55 -12.38
C ARG A 237 12.09 -0.57 -13.35
N THR A 238 12.24 -1.77 -12.80
CA THR A 238 12.67 -2.94 -13.57
C THR A 238 11.57 -3.36 -14.54
N PRO A 239 11.82 -3.38 -15.87
CA PRO A 239 10.85 -3.88 -16.82
C PRO A 239 10.79 -5.41 -16.80
N PHE A 240 9.57 -5.93 -16.82
CA PHE A 240 9.21 -7.33 -17.00
C PHE A 240 8.43 -7.47 -18.30
N GLU A 241 8.49 -8.66 -18.88
CA GLU A 241 7.71 -9.02 -20.06
C GLU A 241 7.16 -10.42 -19.89
N TYR A 242 5.87 -10.58 -20.17
CA TYR A 242 5.18 -11.85 -20.12
C TYR A 242 4.18 -11.91 -21.27
N GLU A 243 4.36 -12.86 -22.19
CA GLU A 243 3.53 -12.98 -23.41
C GLU A 243 3.36 -11.67 -24.20
N GLY A 244 4.43 -10.87 -24.31
CA GLY A 244 4.42 -9.58 -24.99
C GLY A 244 3.78 -8.43 -24.20
N MET A 245 3.24 -8.68 -23.00
CA MET A 245 2.79 -7.64 -22.07
C MET A 245 3.96 -7.14 -21.24
N ARG A 246 4.23 -5.84 -21.32
CA ARG A 246 5.36 -5.20 -20.62
C ARG A 246 4.86 -4.35 -19.46
N TYR A 247 5.48 -4.52 -18.30
CA TYR A 247 5.16 -3.77 -17.08
C TYR A 247 6.43 -3.58 -16.24
N ILE A 248 6.42 -2.60 -15.35
CA ILE A 248 7.39 -2.42 -14.29
C ILE A 248 6.94 -3.25 -13.10
N GLY A 249 7.84 -4.01 -12.51
CA GLY A 249 7.55 -4.81 -11.33
C GLY A 249 8.80 -5.15 -10.55
N SER A 250 8.70 -6.18 -9.73
CA SER A 250 9.81 -6.81 -9.03
C SER A 250 9.55 -8.30 -8.87
N PHE A 251 10.54 -9.04 -8.37
CA PHE A 251 10.38 -10.44 -7.99
C PHE A 251 9.59 -10.52 -6.67
N ALA A 252 8.34 -10.09 -6.71
CA ALA A 252 7.48 -9.91 -5.56
C ALA A 252 6.03 -10.33 -5.87
N PRO A 253 5.22 -10.59 -4.83
CA PRO A 253 3.82 -10.95 -4.98
C PRO A 253 2.94 -9.81 -5.50
N LEU A 254 1.69 -10.09 -5.87
CA LEU A 254 0.82 -9.11 -6.55
C LEU A 254 0.51 -7.85 -5.72
N PHE A 255 0.58 -7.90 -4.38
CA PHE A 255 0.24 -6.78 -3.51
C PHE A 255 1.05 -5.50 -3.74
N VAL A 256 2.23 -5.63 -4.33
CA VAL A 256 3.10 -4.50 -4.69
C VAL A 256 2.47 -3.58 -5.75
N HIS A 257 1.44 -4.08 -6.44
CA HIS A 257 0.63 -3.33 -7.41
C HIS A 257 -0.70 -2.82 -6.84
N GLN A 258 -0.99 -3.08 -5.56
CA GLN A 258 -2.26 -2.78 -4.90
C GLN A 258 -2.12 -1.74 -3.77
N TYR A 259 -1.13 -1.89 -2.88
CA TYR A 259 -1.13 -1.15 -1.62
C TYR A 259 -1.06 0.37 -1.79
N SER A 260 -0.14 0.89 -2.61
CA SER A 260 -0.06 2.33 -2.85
C SER A 260 -1.31 2.88 -3.56
N GLN A 261 -1.88 2.07 -4.45
CA GLN A 261 -3.05 2.38 -5.27
C GLN A 261 -4.34 2.45 -4.42
N ALA A 262 -4.36 1.82 -3.24
CA ALA A 262 -5.49 1.89 -2.31
C ALA A 262 -5.77 3.31 -1.80
N TRP A 263 -4.76 4.18 -1.76
CA TRP A 263 -4.92 5.57 -1.28
C TRP A 263 -4.57 6.64 -2.33
N PHE A 264 -3.67 6.32 -3.26
CA PHE A 264 -3.26 7.24 -4.31
C PHE A 264 -3.94 6.88 -5.63
N ASP A 265 -4.82 7.76 -6.10
CA ASP A 265 -5.45 7.60 -7.42
C ASP A 265 -4.45 7.94 -8.53
N PHE A 266 -3.88 6.91 -9.14
CA PHE A 266 -2.95 7.04 -10.27
C PHE A 266 -3.64 7.13 -11.64
N ARG A 267 -4.99 7.05 -11.72
CA ARG A 267 -5.69 7.12 -13.01
C ARG A 267 -5.45 8.47 -13.67
N ASN A 268 -5.14 8.45 -14.96
CA ASN A 268 -4.83 9.64 -15.75
C ASN A 268 -3.60 10.41 -15.22
N LYS A 269 -2.71 9.76 -14.47
CA LYS A 269 -1.45 10.32 -13.99
C LYS A 269 -0.29 9.50 -14.52
N ARG A 270 0.76 10.20 -14.93
CA ARG A 270 2.02 9.60 -15.37
C ARG A 270 3.18 10.49 -15.00
N ASP A 271 4.35 9.90 -14.85
CA ASP A 271 5.61 10.62 -14.77
C ASP A 271 6.48 10.31 -16.01
N LYS A 272 7.77 10.64 -15.93
CA LYS A 272 8.74 10.36 -16.99
C LYS A 272 9.04 8.86 -17.17
N TYR A 273 8.64 8.02 -16.21
CA TYR A 273 8.93 6.59 -16.21
C TYR A 273 7.72 5.75 -16.61
N ALA A 274 6.54 6.04 -16.09
CA ALA A 274 5.36 5.20 -16.31
C ALA A 274 4.02 5.92 -16.09
N ASP A 275 2.99 5.32 -16.66
CA ASP A 275 1.63 5.40 -16.14
C ASP A 275 1.45 4.23 -15.15
N TYR A 276 1.44 4.52 -13.85
CA TYR A 276 1.41 3.48 -12.81
C TYR A 276 0.05 2.79 -12.70
N PHE A 277 -1.03 3.43 -13.13
CA PHE A 277 -2.34 2.78 -13.16
C PHE A 277 -2.37 1.72 -14.25
N LEU A 278 -2.00 2.07 -15.49
CA LEU A 278 -1.92 1.11 -16.59
C LEU A 278 -0.87 0.02 -16.32
N ASN A 279 0.21 0.38 -15.61
CA ASN A 279 1.21 -0.58 -15.15
C ASN A 279 0.62 -1.65 -14.22
N SER A 280 -0.11 -1.23 -13.18
CA SER A 280 -0.76 -2.18 -12.26
C SER A 280 -1.85 -3.00 -12.97
N VAL A 281 -2.65 -2.40 -13.87
CA VAL A 281 -3.61 -3.15 -14.69
C VAL A 281 -2.92 -4.26 -15.49
N THR A 282 -1.80 -3.93 -16.14
CA THR A 282 -1.02 -4.90 -16.90
C THR A 282 -0.42 -5.98 -16.00
N ALA A 283 0.15 -5.61 -14.85
CA ALA A 283 0.72 -6.55 -13.89
C ALA A 283 -0.32 -7.52 -13.33
N THR A 284 -1.54 -7.05 -13.02
CA THR A 284 -2.65 -7.90 -12.56
C THR A 284 -3.10 -8.89 -13.64
N GLU A 285 -3.23 -8.45 -14.89
CA GLU A 285 -3.57 -9.35 -16.01
C GLU A 285 -2.47 -10.38 -16.26
N VAL A 286 -1.20 -9.96 -16.22
CA VAL A 286 -0.04 -10.85 -16.31
C VAL A 286 -0.08 -11.90 -15.17
N HIS A 287 -0.33 -11.48 -13.93
CA HIS A 287 -0.43 -12.37 -12.78
C HIS A 287 -1.58 -13.37 -12.94
N ARG A 288 -2.73 -12.91 -13.46
CA ARG A 288 -3.89 -13.76 -13.74
C ARG A 288 -3.55 -14.85 -14.76
N ARG A 289 -2.88 -14.51 -15.88
CA ARG A 289 -2.47 -15.51 -16.88
C ARG A 289 -1.48 -16.51 -16.33
N PHE A 290 -0.48 -16.02 -15.61
CA PHE A 290 0.47 -16.86 -14.89
C PHE A 290 -0.26 -17.87 -13.98
N CYS A 291 -1.23 -17.40 -13.19
CA CYS A 291 -2.04 -18.29 -12.34
C CYS A 291 -2.82 -19.33 -13.15
N ILE A 292 -3.40 -18.97 -14.30
CA ILE A 292 -4.12 -19.91 -15.17
C ILE A 292 -3.17 -20.97 -15.73
N GLU A 293 -1.93 -20.62 -16.07
CA GLU A 293 -0.92 -21.58 -16.53
C GLU A 293 -0.50 -22.58 -15.43
N LEU A 294 -0.53 -22.14 -14.17
CA LEU A 294 -0.31 -23.03 -13.03
C LEU A 294 -1.34 -24.17 -12.95
N ALA A 295 -2.47 -24.09 -13.66
CA ALA A 295 -3.46 -25.17 -13.77
C ALA A 295 -2.87 -26.48 -14.31
N GLY A 296 -1.77 -26.41 -15.08
CA GLY A 296 -1.04 -27.61 -15.53
C GLY A 296 -0.41 -28.42 -14.38
N THR A 297 -0.18 -27.79 -13.22
CA THR A 297 0.34 -28.42 -12.00
C THR A 297 -0.71 -28.48 -10.89
N PHE A 298 -1.56 -27.47 -10.79
CA PHE A 298 -2.57 -27.27 -9.75
C PHE A 298 -3.97 -27.12 -10.37
N PRO A 299 -4.69 -28.23 -10.65
CA PRO A 299 -5.85 -28.24 -11.56
C PRO A 299 -7.05 -27.36 -11.18
N HIS A 300 -7.09 -26.82 -9.95
CA HIS A 300 -8.16 -25.93 -9.49
C HIS A 300 -7.96 -24.47 -9.91
N TYR A 301 -6.76 -24.08 -10.35
CA TYR A 301 -6.59 -22.76 -10.96
C TYR A 301 -7.41 -22.66 -12.25
N SER A 302 -8.17 -21.58 -12.39
CA SER A 302 -9.02 -21.34 -13.57
C SER A 302 -9.16 -19.83 -13.84
N PRO A 303 -9.76 -19.44 -14.98
CA PRO A 303 -10.11 -18.05 -15.25
C PRO A 303 -10.96 -17.37 -14.16
N GLU A 304 -11.75 -18.16 -13.41
CA GLU A 304 -12.64 -17.75 -12.32
C GLU A 304 -12.02 -17.94 -10.93
N LEU A 305 -11.00 -18.79 -10.79
CA LEU A 305 -10.38 -19.15 -9.53
C LEU A 305 -8.86 -18.99 -9.63
N TRP A 306 -8.37 -17.79 -9.34
CA TRP A 306 -6.97 -17.40 -9.48
C TRP A 306 -6.54 -16.39 -8.42
N GLY A 307 -5.24 -16.11 -8.39
CA GLY A 307 -4.65 -15.08 -7.54
C GLY A 307 -3.91 -15.67 -6.34
N ILE A 308 -2.62 -15.38 -6.28
CA ILE A 308 -1.78 -15.71 -5.14
C ILE A 308 -0.90 -14.51 -4.81
N THR A 309 -0.87 -14.14 -3.54
CA THR A 309 -0.04 -13.07 -3.02
C THR A 309 0.52 -13.50 -1.66
N ALA A 310 1.44 -12.73 -1.08
CA ALA A 310 2.03 -13.08 0.22
C ALA A 310 0.93 -13.38 1.24
N SER A 311 0.92 -14.60 1.78
CA SER A 311 -0.18 -15.09 2.61
C SER A 311 0.25 -16.25 3.50
N ASP A 312 -0.65 -16.63 4.41
CA ASP A 312 -0.52 -17.87 5.14
C ASP A 312 -0.66 -19.11 4.25
N SER A 313 0.00 -20.19 4.68
CA SER A 313 -0.02 -21.54 4.12
C SER A 313 -0.10 -22.57 5.25
N ASP A 314 -0.27 -23.84 4.90
CA ASP A 314 -0.15 -24.96 5.86
C ASP A 314 1.27 -25.08 6.46
N HIS A 315 2.27 -24.40 5.89
CA HIS A 315 3.66 -24.37 6.34
C HIS A 315 4.07 -23.02 6.98
N GLY A 316 3.12 -22.12 7.22
CA GLY A 316 3.37 -20.78 7.78
C GLY A 316 3.21 -19.68 6.74
N TYR A 317 3.75 -18.49 7.00
CA TYR A 317 3.63 -17.35 6.10
C TYR A 317 4.63 -17.48 4.94
N VAL A 318 4.16 -17.30 3.70
CA VAL A 318 4.96 -17.46 2.48
C VAL A 318 4.87 -16.22 1.60
N ILE A 319 6.03 -15.74 1.15
CA ILE A 319 6.14 -14.70 0.13
C ILE A 319 6.18 -15.40 -1.22
N TRP A 320 5.02 -15.56 -1.85
CA TRP A 320 4.85 -16.27 -3.11
C TRP A 320 4.05 -15.49 -4.14
N GLY A 321 4.27 -15.78 -5.42
CA GLY A 321 3.63 -15.05 -6.51
C GLY A 321 4.36 -15.24 -7.83
N GLY A 322 4.13 -14.31 -8.75
CA GLY A 322 4.81 -14.27 -10.05
C GLY A 322 3.99 -13.51 -11.09
N PRO A 323 4.36 -13.58 -12.38
CA PRO A 323 5.57 -14.18 -12.94
C PRO A 323 6.79 -13.23 -12.89
N PRO A 324 8.03 -13.74 -12.78
CA PRO A 324 8.39 -15.15 -12.65
C PRO A 324 8.01 -15.71 -11.29
N SER A 325 7.91 -17.03 -11.16
CA SER A 325 7.52 -17.68 -9.89
C SER A 325 8.46 -17.26 -8.75
N VAL A 326 7.85 -16.82 -7.65
CA VAL A 326 8.51 -16.49 -6.39
C VAL A 326 7.92 -17.38 -5.31
N GLY A 327 8.77 -17.86 -4.39
CA GLY A 327 8.35 -18.74 -3.31
C GLY A 327 7.96 -20.15 -3.77
N GLN A 328 7.60 -20.99 -2.81
CA GLN A 328 7.15 -22.36 -3.07
C GLN A 328 5.64 -22.37 -3.31
N ILE A 329 5.23 -22.15 -4.55
CA ILE A 329 3.81 -22.24 -4.94
C ILE A 329 3.32 -23.68 -4.73
N ASP A 330 2.26 -23.85 -3.96
CA ASP A 330 1.71 -25.16 -3.54
C ASP A 330 0.26 -25.38 -4.00
N GLY A 331 -0.28 -24.44 -4.78
CA GLY A 331 -1.68 -24.45 -5.18
C GLY A 331 -2.56 -23.50 -4.36
N THR A 332 -2.06 -22.87 -3.29
CA THR A 332 -2.86 -21.93 -2.48
C THR A 332 -3.40 -20.78 -3.32
N ILE A 333 -4.62 -20.33 -3.00
CA ILE A 333 -5.22 -19.10 -3.53
C ILE A 333 -5.38 -18.13 -2.37
N ALA A 334 -4.98 -16.88 -2.60
CA ALA A 334 -5.12 -15.82 -1.62
C ALA A 334 -6.16 -14.81 -2.14
N PRO A 335 -7.38 -14.75 -1.58
CA PRO A 335 -8.45 -13.88 -2.08
C PRO A 335 -8.06 -12.40 -2.23
N ALA A 336 -7.15 -11.90 -1.39
CA ALA A 336 -6.63 -10.53 -1.46
C ALA A 336 -5.86 -10.24 -2.76
N ALA A 337 -5.36 -11.25 -3.48
CA ALA A 337 -4.69 -11.06 -4.76
C ALA A 337 -5.67 -10.61 -5.86
N ALA A 338 -6.81 -11.29 -6.01
CA ALA A 338 -7.79 -10.96 -7.03
C ALA A 338 -8.81 -9.90 -6.56
N GLY A 339 -9.12 -9.86 -5.26
CA GLY A 339 -10.12 -8.97 -4.68
C GLY A 339 -9.59 -7.66 -4.09
N GLY A 340 -8.26 -7.50 -3.97
CA GLY A 340 -7.61 -6.28 -3.47
C GLY A 340 -7.33 -5.25 -4.57
#